data_AF-G2J3N8-F1
#
_entry.id   AF-G2J3N8-F1
#
_cell.length_a   1.000
_cell.length_b   1.000
_cell.length_c   1.000
_cell.angle_alpha   90.00
_cell.angle_beta   90.00
_cell.angle_gamma   90.00
#
_symmetry.space_group_name_H-M   'P 1'
#
loop_
_entity.id
_entity.type
_entity.pdbx_description
1 polymer ?
#
loop_
_entity_poly.entity_id
_entity_poly.type
_entity_poly.pdbx_seq_one_letter_code
_entity_poly.pdbx_strand_id
1 'polypeptide(L)'
;MSSMEMDGFLSEEAEESRRQIQIVYKAAFEAAQQTNSLLMRELRELHIDWNDESKTIVASLFVRSVETYQALIILLERGMVAQGRMLVRTLLETLFAMAAIAKNPQLKDAYIAKHYDSTIKAINSAKRWKQPNLKGRLEPDKIEELIEHNKAKLAESNGRILKINQWAEEAGLSDYYNLFYVENSSAVHSDMLALNDHVVDGGSDGAQVYFGPSDFGLYHALRTGATAILTAVEALRHAYPSAPGEDIMQLRNIWESHDDNFYGGIEGTE
;
A
#
# COMPACT_ATOMS: atom_id res chain seq x y z
N MET A 1 5.70 -4.12 33.12
CA MET A 1 6.67 -3.97 32.01
C MET A 1 7.01 -5.31 31.42
N SER A 2 6.27 -5.67 30.38
CA SER A 2 6.68 -6.77 29.50
C SER A 2 7.78 -6.30 28.54
N SER A 3 8.60 -7.26 28.09
CA SER A 3 9.76 -7.02 27.23
C SER A 3 9.50 -7.43 25.79
N MET A 4 10.34 -6.91 24.90
CA MET A 4 10.41 -7.30 23.49
C MET A 4 10.64 -8.80 23.30
N GLU A 5 11.38 -9.45 24.19
CA GLU A 5 11.64 -10.90 24.12
C GLU A 5 10.39 -11.75 24.33
N MET A 6 9.46 -11.29 25.18
CA MET A 6 8.27 -12.05 25.54
C MET A 6 7.07 -11.73 24.64
N ASP A 7 6.82 -10.44 24.43
CA ASP A 7 5.59 -9.96 23.78
C ASP A 7 5.86 -9.22 22.43
N GLY A 8 7.13 -9.05 22.05
CA GLY A 8 7.52 -8.36 20.82
C GLY A 8 6.96 -6.94 20.74
N PHE A 9 6.46 -6.56 19.56
CA PHE A 9 5.83 -5.25 19.30
C PHE A 9 4.56 -4.97 20.13
N LEU A 10 4.06 -5.95 20.89
CA LEU A 10 2.91 -5.79 21.79
C LEU A 10 3.34 -5.50 23.24
N SER A 11 4.66 -5.44 23.51
CA SER A 11 5.21 -5.21 24.84
C SER A 11 5.10 -3.75 25.32
N GLU A 12 5.20 -3.53 26.64
CA GLU A 12 5.35 -2.17 27.19
C GLU A 12 6.65 -1.48 26.72
N GLU A 13 7.72 -2.25 26.49
CA GLU A 13 8.99 -1.77 25.93
C GLU A 13 8.83 -1.22 24.49
N ALA A 14 8.03 -1.88 23.65
CA ALA A 14 7.69 -1.39 22.32
C ALA A 14 6.90 -0.08 22.35
N GLU A 15 6.03 0.11 23.36
CA GLU A 15 5.27 1.36 23.50
C GLU A 15 6.17 2.55 23.88
N GLU A 16 7.24 2.33 24.65
CA GLU A 16 8.22 3.39 24.91
C GLU A 16 8.97 3.78 23.63
N SER A 17 9.39 2.79 22.83
CA SER A 17 10.02 3.02 21.53
C SER A 17 9.11 3.82 20.59
N ARG A 18 7.81 3.49 20.56
CA ARG A 18 6.78 4.25 19.82
C ARG A 18 6.72 5.71 20.24
N ARG A 19 6.79 6.02 21.55
CA ARG A 19 6.79 7.42 22.03
C ARG A 19 8.00 8.18 21.54
N GLN A 20 9.18 7.54 21.56
CA GLN A 20 10.41 8.16 21.06
C GLN A 20 10.31 8.45 19.54
N ILE A 21 9.82 7.49 18.77
CA ILE A 21 9.55 7.67 17.34
C ILE A 21 8.58 8.83 17.10
N GLN A 22 7.47 8.90 17.86
CA GLN A 22 6.51 10.00 17.74
C GLN A 22 7.10 11.38 18.09
N ILE A 23 8.06 11.44 19.04
CA ILE A 23 8.76 12.69 19.38
C ILE A 23 9.70 13.09 18.25
N VAL A 24 10.53 12.17 17.75
CA VAL A 24 11.54 12.44 16.70
C VAL A 24 10.87 12.81 15.38
N TYR A 25 9.84 12.08 14.98
CA TYR A 25 9.14 12.27 13.71
C TYR A 25 7.85 13.07 13.85
N LYS A 26 7.72 13.87 14.91
CA LYS A 26 6.49 14.60 15.24
C LYS A 26 5.94 15.40 14.05
N ALA A 27 6.78 16.19 13.39
CA ALA A 27 6.37 17.02 12.24
C ALA A 27 5.82 16.16 11.08
N ALA A 28 6.47 15.05 10.78
CA ALA A 28 6.04 14.14 9.71
C ALA A 28 4.70 13.46 10.05
N PHE A 29 4.50 13.03 11.31
CA PHE A 29 3.22 12.47 11.74
C PHE A 29 2.11 13.53 11.78
N GLU A 30 2.40 14.77 12.16
CA GLU A 30 1.44 15.88 12.07
C GLU A 30 1.02 16.15 10.62
N ALA A 31 1.96 16.15 9.68
CA ALA A 31 1.65 16.25 8.24
C ALA A 31 0.80 15.06 7.75
N ALA A 32 1.09 13.84 8.24
CA ALA A 32 0.29 12.65 7.93
C ALA A 32 -1.14 12.74 8.49
N GLN A 33 -1.33 13.30 9.68
CA GLN A 33 -2.66 13.52 10.26
C GLN A 33 -3.45 14.60 9.50
N GLN A 34 -2.79 15.66 9.05
CA GLN A 34 -3.41 16.66 8.16
C GLN A 34 -3.82 16.03 6.83
N THR A 35 -2.95 15.20 6.25
CA THR A 35 -3.26 14.42 5.04
C THR A 35 -4.47 13.52 5.29
N ASN A 36 -4.50 12.75 6.38
CA ASN A 36 -5.64 11.91 6.74
C ASN A 36 -6.95 12.70 6.94
N SER A 37 -6.88 13.90 7.51
CA SER A 37 -8.05 14.77 7.70
C SER A 37 -8.67 15.17 6.37
N LEU A 38 -7.85 15.46 5.34
CA LEU A 38 -8.30 15.65 3.96
C LEU A 38 -9.01 14.38 3.46
N LEU A 39 -8.39 13.21 3.57
CA LEU A 39 -8.97 11.95 3.07
C LEU A 39 -10.35 11.66 3.68
N MET A 40 -10.46 11.83 4.99
CA MET A 40 -11.72 11.62 5.70
C MET A 40 -12.78 12.64 5.28
N ARG A 41 -12.39 13.86 4.89
CA ARG A 41 -13.31 14.84 4.33
C ARG A 41 -13.80 14.40 2.95
N GLU A 42 -12.91 14.00 2.06
CA GLU A 42 -13.28 13.49 0.73
C GLU A 42 -14.23 12.29 0.84
N LEU A 43 -13.98 11.36 1.78
CA LEU A 43 -14.88 10.22 2.02
C LEU A 43 -16.27 10.62 2.51
N ARG A 44 -16.38 11.64 3.38
CA ARG A 44 -17.68 12.12 3.87
C ARG A 44 -18.49 12.84 2.79
N GLU A 45 -17.81 13.53 1.89
CA GLU A 45 -18.42 14.31 0.82
C GLU A 45 -18.68 13.48 -0.45
N LEU A 46 -18.13 12.26 -0.52
CA LEU A 46 -18.29 11.36 -1.66
C LEU A 46 -19.73 10.85 -1.78
N HIS A 47 -20.37 11.18 -2.90
CA HIS A 47 -21.68 10.66 -3.27
C HIS A 47 -21.50 9.61 -4.36
N ILE A 48 -21.72 8.33 -4.00
CA ILE A 48 -21.50 7.21 -4.92
C ILE A 48 -22.58 7.21 -6.01
N ASP A 49 -22.12 7.27 -7.26
CA ASP A 49 -22.95 7.06 -8.45
C ASP A 49 -23.04 5.56 -8.77
N TRP A 50 -24.06 4.90 -8.21
CA TRP A 50 -24.28 3.46 -8.37
C TRP A 50 -24.62 3.03 -9.80
N ASN A 51 -24.92 3.97 -10.70
CA ASN A 51 -25.20 3.67 -12.10
C ASN A 51 -23.93 3.71 -12.98
N ASP A 52 -22.82 4.21 -12.43
CA ASP A 52 -21.52 4.23 -13.09
C ASP A 52 -20.55 3.27 -12.37
N GLU A 53 -20.40 2.09 -12.95
CA GLU A 53 -19.53 1.04 -12.42
C GLU A 53 -18.06 1.48 -12.32
N SER A 54 -17.57 2.29 -13.27
CA SER A 54 -16.19 2.74 -13.28
C SER A 54 -15.95 3.68 -12.09
N LYS A 55 -16.87 4.61 -11.86
CA LYS A 55 -16.85 5.49 -10.68
C LYS A 55 -16.98 4.71 -9.37
N THR A 56 -17.86 3.73 -9.32
CA THR A 56 -18.03 2.85 -8.14
C THR A 56 -16.73 2.11 -7.80
N ILE A 57 -16.02 1.60 -8.80
CA ILE A 57 -14.70 0.97 -8.63
C ILE A 57 -13.68 1.99 -8.10
N VAL A 58 -13.61 3.18 -8.70
CA VAL A 58 -12.71 4.26 -8.25
C VAL A 58 -12.98 4.65 -6.79
N ALA A 59 -14.24 4.85 -6.41
CA ALA A 59 -14.64 5.12 -5.03
C ALA A 59 -14.23 4.00 -4.07
N SER A 60 -14.44 2.74 -4.46
CA SER A 60 -14.08 1.56 -3.65
C SER A 60 -12.56 1.44 -3.47
N LEU A 61 -11.79 1.69 -4.53
CA LEU A 61 -10.32 1.72 -4.49
C LEU A 61 -9.80 2.88 -3.65
N PHE A 62 -10.49 4.02 -3.65
CA PHE A 62 -10.14 5.14 -2.79
C PHE A 62 -10.33 4.79 -1.31
N VAL A 63 -11.48 4.21 -0.93
CA VAL A 63 -11.71 3.73 0.45
C VAL A 63 -10.58 2.81 0.91
N ARG A 64 -10.24 1.81 0.08
CA ARG A 64 -9.12 0.89 0.36
C ARG A 64 -7.78 1.62 0.49
N SER A 65 -7.53 2.63 -0.34
CA SER A 65 -6.32 3.45 -0.27
C SER A 65 -6.24 4.22 1.06
N VAL A 66 -7.36 4.77 1.54
CA VAL A 66 -7.44 5.47 2.84
C VAL A 66 -7.15 4.51 3.99
N GLU A 67 -7.78 3.33 4.00
CA GLU A 67 -7.51 2.29 5.02
C GLU A 67 -6.04 1.87 5.02
N THR A 68 -5.46 1.69 3.83
CA THR A 68 -4.05 1.30 3.67
C THR A 68 -3.11 2.40 4.18
N TYR A 69 -3.42 3.66 3.91
CA TYR A 69 -2.63 4.80 4.41
C TYR A 69 -2.72 4.95 5.93
N GLN A 70 -3.90 4.75 6.52
CA GLN A 70 -4.06 4.76 7.97
C GLN A 70 -3.29 3.60 8.63
N ALA A 71 -3.35 2.40 8.05
CA ALA A 71 -2.57 1.26 8.51
C ALA A 71 -1.06 1.51 8.40
N LEU A 72 -0.60 2.17 7.34
CA LEU A 72 0.79 2.60 7.18
C LEU A 72 1.24 3.47 8.36
N ILE A 73 0.47 4.52 8.69
CA ILE A 73 0.79 5.41 9.83
C ILE A 73 0.91 4.59 11.12
N ILE A 74 -0.05 3.72 11.40
CA ILE A 74 -0.11 2.91 12.63
C ILE A 74 1.12 1.99 12.78
N LEU A 75 1.58 1.39 11.68
CA LEU A 75 2.77 0.54 11.67
C LEU A 75 4.05 1.35 11.84
N LEU A 76 4.16 2.49 11.16
CA LEU A 76 5.33 3.35 11.25
C LEU A 76 5.50 3.98 12.63
N GLU A 77 4.42 4.34 13.31
CA GLU A 77 4.48 4.78 14.73
C GLU A 77 5.11 3.73 15.64
N ARG A 78 4.98 2.44 15.30
CA ARG A 78 5.53 1.31 16.08
C ARG A 78 6.93 0.90 15.62
N GLY A 79 7.54 1.62 14.69
CA GLY A 79 8.82 1.26 14.09
C GLY A 79 8.79 -0.02 13.26
N MET A 80 7.61 -0.42 12.77
CA MET A 80 7.44 -1.58 11.88
C MET A 80 7.66 -1.17 10.41
N VAL A 81 8.83 -0.61 10.10
CA VAL A 81 9.10 0.05 8.82
C VAL A 81 9.04 -0.92 7.64
N ALA A 82 9.58 -2.12 7.77
CA ALA A 82 9.52 -3.14 6.72
C ALA A 82 8.07 -3.45 6.32
N GLN A 83 7.18 -3.65 7.30
CA GLN A 83 5.76 -3.87 7.10
C GLN A 83 5.06 -2.62 6.54
N GLY A 84 5.50 -1.42 6.97
CA GLY A 84 5.07 -0.15 6.37
C GLY A 84 5.38 -0.06 4.88
N ARG A 85 6.60 -0.39 4.46
CA ARG A 85 7.02 -0.42 3.03
C ARG A 85 6.16 -1.38 2.20
N MET A 86 5.75 -2.52 2.77
CA MET A 86 4.80 -3.43 2.10
C MET A 86 3.44 -2.77 1.86
N LEU A 87 2.94 -1.96 2.81
CA LEU A 87 1.71 -1.19 2.64
C LEU A 87 1.86 -0.05 1.64
N VAL A 88 3.01 0.62 1.57
CA VAL A 88 3.31 1.62 0.54
C VAL A 88 3.17 1.01 -0.85
N ARG A 89 3.75 -0.17 -1.08
CA ARG A 89 3.59 -0.89 -2.36
C ARG A 89 2.12 -1.20 -2.63
N THR A 90 1.39 -1.73 -1.64
CA THR A 90 -0.04 -2.05 -1.78
C THR A 90 -0.87 -0.82 -2.15
N LEU A 91 -0.54 0.33 -1.55
CA LEU A 91 -1.16 1.61 -1.85
C LEU A 91 -0.87 2.05 -3.30
N LEU A 92 0.38 1.93 -3.76
CA LEU A 92 0.75 2.24 -5.16
C LEU A 92 0.02 1.33 -6.15
N GLU A 93 -0.11 0.04 -5.87
CA GLU A 93 -0.85 -0.87 -6.76
C GLU A 93 -2.32 -0.48 -6.91
N THR A 94 -2.92 -0.06 -5.79
CA THR A 94 -4.30 0.43 -5.74
C THR A 94 -4.42 1.75 -6.51
N LEU A 95 -3.48 2.67 -6.30
CA LEU A 95 -3.40 3.95 -7.00
C LEU A 95 -3.32 3.79 -8.52
N PHE A 96 -2.44 2.92 -9.03
CA PHE A 96 -2.27 2.75 -10.47
C PHE A 96 -3.56 2.30 -11.16
N ALA A 97 -4.26 1.32 -10.60
CA ALA A 97 -5.55 0.89 -11.12
C ALA A 97 -6.61 2.00 -11.01
N MET A 98 -6.68 2.65 -9.85
CA MET A 98 -7.64 3.72 -9.58
C MET A 98 -7.48 4.90 -10.55
N ALA A 99 -6.26 5.41 -10.70
CA ALA A 99 -5.95 6.55 -11.57
C ALA A 99 -6.15 6.21 -13.06
N ALA A 100 -5.80 5.01 -13.49
CA ALA A 100 -6.05 4.55 -14.85
C ALA A 100 -7.55 4.48 -15.17
N ILE A 101 -8.36 3.90 -14.28
CA ILE A 101 -9.81 3.79 -14.47
C ILE A 101 -10.49 5.16 -14.39
N ALA A 102 -10.02 6.04 -13.49
CA ALA A 102 -10.53 7.40 -13.41
C ALA A 102 -10.33 8.16 -14.73
N LYS A 103 -9.14 8.04 -15.35
CA LYS A 103 -8.81 8.69 -16.62
C LYS A 103 -9.47 8.03 -17.84
N ASN A 104 -9.59 6.70 -17.81
CA ASN A 104 -10.13 5.89 -18.88
C ASN A 104 -11.15 4.90 -18.31
N PRO A 105 -12.43 5.30 -18.19
CA PRO A 105 -13.47 4.47 -17.58
C PRO A 105 -13.62 3.08 -18.20
N GLN A 106 -13.25 2.89 -19.47
CA GLN A 106 -13.31 1.61 -20.18
C GLN A 106 -12.32 0.57 -19.59
N LEU A 107 -11.28 1.00 -18.88
CA LEU A 107 -10.36 0.09 -18.20
C LEU A 107 -10.99 -0.63 -17.00
N LYS A 108 -12.23 -0.29 -16.60
CA LYS A 108 -12.97 -1.10 -15.61
C LYS A 108 -13.06 -2.58 -16.04
N ASP A 109 -13.19 -2.84 -17.34
CA ASP A 109 -13.34 -4.20 -17.85
C ASP A 109 -12.04 -4.99 -17.64
N ALA A 110 -10.87 -4.33 -17.77
CA ALA A 110 -9.57 -4.93 -17.46
C ALA A 110 -9.42 -5.27 -15.97
N TYR A 111 -9.98 -4.43 -15.09
CA TYR A 111 -9.99 -4.66 -13.65
C TYR A 111 -10.89 -5.85 -13.26
N ILE A 112 -12.06 -5.94 -13.87
CA ILE A 112 -13.01 -7.05 -13.70
C ILE A 112 -12.43 -8.36 -14.27
N ALA A 113 -11.83 -8.32 -15.47
CA ALA A 113 -11.15 -9.46 -16.07
C ALA A 113 -10.04 -10.01 -15.16
N LYS A 114 -9.24 -9.11 -14.56
CA LYS A 114 -8.20 -9.48 -13.58
C LYS A 114 -8.78 -10.23 -12.37
N HIS A 115 -9.96 -9.86 -11.89
CA HIS A 115 -10.63 -10.58 -10.80
C HIS A 115 -10.93 -12.04 -11.19
N TYR A 116 -11.59 -12.26 -12.32
CA TYR A 116 -11.94 -13.62 -12.77
C TYR A 116 -10.70 -14.49 -13.02
N ASP A 117 -9.67 -13.94 -13.69
CA ASP A 117 -8.39 -14.64 -13.89
C ASP A 117 -7.70 -14.99 -12.56
N SER A 118 -7.67 -14.06 -11.60
CA SER A 118 -7.07 -14.29 -10.29
C SER A 118 -7.81 -15.37 -9.50
N THR A 119 -9.15 -15.37 -9.56
CA THR A 119 -10.00 -16.41 -8.94
C THR A 119 -9.71 -17.78 -9.54
N ILE A 120 -9.65 -17.90 -10.88
CA ILE A 120 -9.31 -19.14 -11.57
C ILE A 120 -7.93 -19.65 -11.13
N LYS A 121 -6.92 -18.76 -11.08
CA LYS A 121 -5.55 -19.11 -10.66
C LYS A 121 -5.50 -19.57 -9.20
N ALA A 122 -6.20 -18.88 -8.30
CA ALA A 122 -6.27 -19.23 -6.89
C ALA A 122 -6.89 -20.62 -6.69
N ILE A 123 -8.02 -20.89 -7.35
CA ILE A 123 -8.70 -22.19 -7.27
C ILE A 123 -7.82 -23.30 -7.86
N ASN A 124 -7.21 -23.08 -9.02
CA ASN A 124 -6.28 -24.05 -9.62
C ASN A 124 -5.05 -24.31 -8.73
N SER A 125 -4.59 -23.31 -7.98
CA SER A 125 -3.53 -23.49 -6.99
C SER A 125 -3.99 -24.37 -5.84
N ALA A 126 -5.19 -24.13 -5.32
CA ALA A 126 -5.79 -24.94 -4.27
C ALA A 126 -5.99 -26.41 -4.69
N LYS A 127 -6.26 -26.69 -5.97
CA LYS A 127 -6.35 -28.07 -6.50
C LYS A 127 -5.03 -28.84 -6.44
N ARG A 128 -3.88 -28.16 -6.48
CA ARG A 128 -2.54 -28.80 -6.46
C ARG A 128 -2.07 -29.23 -5.07
N TRP A 129 -2.90 -29.05 -4.07
CA TRP A 129 -2.57 -29.35 -2.70
C TRP A 129 -2.23 -30.85 -2.50
N LYS A 130 -1.43 -31.18 -1.49
CA LYS A 130 -1.02 -32.57 -1.22
C LYS A 130 -1.18 -32.99 0.23
N GLN A 131 -1.41 -32.05 1.13
CA GLN A 131 -1.42 -32.27 2.59
C GLN A 131 -2.83 -32.61 3.07
N PRO A 132 -3.12 -33.88 3.46
CA PRO A 132 -4.50 -34.33 3.72
C PRO A 132 -5.22 -33.58 4.85
N ASN A 133 -4.48 -33.03 5.81
CA ASN A 133 -5.00 -32.34 6.99
C ASN A 133 -5.39 -30.88 6.76
N LEU A 134 -4.99 -30.28 5.63
CA LEU A 134 -5.37 -28.89 5.30
C LEU A 134 -6.72 -28.85 4.53
N LYS A 135 -7.45 -29.99 4.40
CA LYS A 135 -8.56 -30.15 3.43
C LYS A 135 -9.70 -29.28 3.88
N GLY A 136 -9.86 -28.13 3.22
CA GLY A 136 -11.09 -27.36 3.33
C GLY A 136 -12.29 -28.22 2.95
N ARG A 137 -13.48 -27.81 3.36
CA ARG A 137 -14.76 -28.48 3.03
C ARG A 137 -15.21 -28.23 1.58
N LEU A 138 -14.27 -28.06 0.66
CA LEU A 138 -14.59 -27.74 -0.73
C LEU A 138 -14.84 -29.04 -1.50
N GLU A 139 -16.09 -29.25 -1.88
CA GLU A 139 -16.51 -30.35 -2.73
C GLU A 139 -15.91 -30.20 -4.14
N PRO A 140 -15.25 -31.23 -4.71
CA PRO A 140 -14.60 -31.15 -6.03
C PRO A 140 -15.50 -30.64 -7.16
N ASP A 141 -16.77 -31.04 -7.17
CA ASP A 141 -17.72 -30.66 -8.23
C ASP A 141 -18.03 -29.16 -8.18
N LYS A 142 -18.20 -28.61 -6.96
CA LYS A 142 -18.40 -27.15 -6.77
C LYS A 142 -17.18 -26.34 -7.18
N ILE A 143 -15.98 -26.90 -7.02
CA ILE A 143 -14.73 -26.26 -7.45
C ILE A 143 -14.71 -26.11 -8.98
N GLU A 144 -15.09 -27.16 -9.70
CA GLU A 144 -15.08 -27.14 -11.16
C GLU A 144 -16.18 -26.21 -11.71
N GLU A 145 -17.38 -26.24 -11.12
CA GLU A 145 -18.46 -25.30 -11.45
C GLU A 145 -18.02 -23.84 -11.29
N LEU A 146 -17.31 -23.51 -10.20
CA LEU A 146 -16.77 -22.17 -9.98
C LEU A 146 -15.73 -21.78 -11.02
N ILE A 147 -14.84 -22.70 -11.41
CA ILE A 147 -13.84 -22.44 -12.46
C ILE A 147 -14.53 -22.15 -13.79
N GLU A 148 -15.45 -23.00 -14.23
CA GLU A 148 -16.15 -22.83 -15.50
C GLU A 148 -17.00 -21.55 -15.52
N HIS A 149 -17.66 -21.22 -14.40
CA HIS A 149 -18.37 -19.96 -14.25
C HIS A 149 -17.43 -18.74 -14.44
N ASN A 150 -16.27 -18.73 -13.78
CA ASN A 150 -15.31 -17.63 -13.90
C ASN A 150 -14.66 -17.58 -15.30
N LYS A 151 -14.44 -18.72 -15.96
CA LYS A 151 -13.94 -18.76 -17.35
C LYS A 151 -14.95 -18.15 -18.31
N ALA A 152 -16.22 -18.49 -18.17
CA ALA A 152 -17.30 -17.90 -18.97
C ALA A 152 -17.33 -16.38 -18.77
N LYS A 153 -17.29 -15.92 -17.52
CA LYS A 153 -17.25 -14.49 -17.19
C LYS A 153 -16.00 -13.77 -17.73
N LEU A 154 -14.85 -14.40 -17.68
CA LEU A 154 -13.62 -13.87 -18.27
C LEU A 154 -13.71 -13.77 -19.80
N ALA A 155 -14.30 -14.78 -20.46
CA ALA A 155 -14.52 -14.77 -21.90
C ALA A 155 -15.56 -13.73 -22.35
N GLU A 156 -16.56 -13.46 -21.50
CA GLU A 156 -17.55 -12.38 -21.69
C GLU A 156 -16.94 -10.98 -21.46
N SER A 157 -15.84 -10.89 -20.70
CA SER A 157 -15.21 -9.60 -20.42
C SER A 157 -14.50 -9.05 -21.66
N ASN A 158 -14.72 -7.78 -21.98
CA ASN A 158 -14.01 -7.07 -23.05
C ASN A 158 -12.60 -6.61 -22.62
N GLY A 159 -12.21 -6.90 -21.38
CA GLY A 159 -11.01 -6.40 -20.74
C GLY A 159 -9.79 -7.26 -21.00
N ARG A 160 -8.67 -6.63 -21.38
CA ARG A 160 -7.36 -7.28 -21.35
C ARG A 160 -6.82 -7.33 -19.92
N ILE A 161 -6.18 -8.43 -19.54
CA ILE A 161 -5.51 -8.53 -18.23
C ILE A 161 -4.25 -7.67 -18.27
N LEU A 162 -4.24 -6.61 -17.46
CA LEU A 162 -3.11 -5.70 -17.33
C LEU A 162 -2.18 -6.10 -16.18
N LYS A 163 -0.88 -6.09 -16.47
CA LYS A 163 0.19 -6.15 -15.45
C LYS A 163 0.30 -4.82 -14.72
N ILE A 164 0.96 -4.84 -13.57
CA ILE A 164 1.08 -3.66 -12.71
C ILE A 164 1.78 -2.47 -13.36
N ASN A 165 2.84 -2.72 -14.14
CA ASN A 165 3.53 -1.67 -14.89
C ASN A 165 2.65 -1.08 -16.00
N GLN A 166 1.77 -1.89 -16.60
CA GLN A 166 0.82 -1.42 -17.60
C GLN A 166 -0.28 -0.57 -16.96
N TRP A 167 -0.74 -0.91 -15.74
CA TRP A 167 -1.63 -0.03 -14.98
C TRP A 167 -0.99 1.32 -14.69
N ALA A 168 0.29 1.34 -14.31
CA ALA A 168 1.02 2.59 -14.08
C ALA A 168 1.15 3.42 -15.37
N GLU A 169 1.43 2.78 -16.50
CA GLU A 169 1.50 3.42 -17.82
C GLU A 169 0.15 4.06 -18.20
N GLU A 170 -0.95 3.30 -18.12
CA GLU A 170 -2.31 3.80 -18.40
C GLU A 170 -2.73 4.93 -17.44
N ALA A 171 -2.20 4.92 -16.21
CA ALA A 171 -2.40 5.99 -15.24
C ALA A 171 -1.51 7.22 -15.49
N GLY A 172 -0.52 7.16 -16.38
CA GLY A 172 0.51 8.18 -16.52
C GLY A 172 1.39 8.34 -15.28
N LEU A 173 1.62 7.24 -14.55
CA LEU A 173 2.36 7.16 -13.29
C LEU A 173 3.57 6.21 -13.39
N SER A 174 4.18 6.09 -14.58
CA SER A 174 5.35 5.23 -14.80
C SER A 174 6.53 5.59 -13.90
N ASP A 175 6.71 6.86 -13.55
CA ASP A 175 7.79 7.27 -12.64
C ASP A 175 7.54 6.81 -11.21
N TYR A 176 6.29 6.80 -10.74
CA TYR A 176 5.93 6.21 -9.45
C TYR A 176 6.21 4.71 -9.44
N TYR A 177 6.00 4.04 -10.57
CA TYR A 177 6.35 2.64 -10.72
C TYR A 177 7.87 2.43 -10.62
N ASN A 178 8.65 3.18 -11.40
CA ASN A 178 10.10 3.01 -11.49
C ASN A 178 10.83 3.41 -10.20
N LEU A 179 10.35 4.46 -9.52
CA LEU A 179 10.98 4.98 -8.31
C LEU A 179 10.45 4.27 -7.07
N PHE A 180 9.18 4.47 -6.75
CA PHE A 180 8.63 4.05 -5.45
C PHE A 180 8.24 2.57 -5.41
N TYR A 181 7.60 2.07 -6.46
CA TYR A 181 7.11 0.68 -6.45
C TYR A 181 8.26 -0.33 -6.51
N VAL A 182 9.25 -0.12 -7.40
CA VAL A 182 10.41 -1.00 -7.52
C VAL A 182 11.23 -1.00 -6.23
N GLU A 183 11.50 0.16 -5.65
CA GLU A 183 12.22 0.28 -4.37
C GLU A 183 11.52 -0.50 -3.25
N ASN A 184 10.20 -0.35 -3.11
CA ASN A 184 9.44 -1.01 -2.04
C ASN A 184 9.11 -2.49 -2.36
N SER A 185 9.58 -3.03 -3.49
CA SER A 185 9.33 -4.42 -3.87
C SER A 185 10.24 -5.42 -3.15
N SER A 186 11.45 -5.01 -2.77
CA SER A 186 12.40 -5.83 -2.00
C SER A 186 11.83 -6.25 -0.64
N ALA A 187 11.18 -5.31 0.06
CA ALA A 187 10.54 -5.51 1.36
C ALA A 187 9.48 -6.62 1.36
N VAL A 188 8.80 -6.85 0.22
CA VAL A 188 7.77 -7.89 0.08
C VAL A 188 8.37 -9.27 -0.20
N HIS A 189 9.55 -9.34 -0.80
CA HIS A 189 10.17 -10.60 -1.20
C HIS A 189 11.08 -11.20 -0.13
N SER A 190 11.24 -10.54 1.03
CA SER A 190 12.21 -10.92 2.06
C SER A 190 13.58 -11.22 1.45
N ASP A 191 13.99 -10.39 0.47
CA ASP A 191 15.29 -10.55 -0.16
C ASP A 191 16.41 -10.27 0.84
N MET A 192 17.65 -10.61 0.48
CA MET A 192 18.79 -10.43 1.39
C MET A 192 18.98 -8.97 1.81
N LEU A 193 18.56 -8.00 0.98
CA LEU A 193 18.60 -6.58 1.32
C LEU A 193 17.57 -6.25 2.40
N ALA A 194 16.33 -6.73 2.28
CA ALA A 194 15.30 -6.57 3.30
C ALA A 194 15.64 -7.30 4.61
N LEU A 195 16.36 -8.42 4.56
CA LEU A 195 16.83 -9.13 5.75
C LEU A 195 18.01 -8.42 6.44
N ASN A 196 18.75 -7.57 5.72
CA ASN A 196 19.85 -6.80 6.30
C ASN A 196 19.37 -5.79 7.36
N ASP A 197 18.11 -5.35 7.28
CA ASP A 197 17.46 -4.52 8.31
C ASP A 197 17.37 -5.26 9.68
N HIS A 198 17.56 -6.58 9.68
CA HIS A 198 17.59 -7.41 10.88
C HIS A 198 19.01 -7.86 11.29
N VAL A 199 20.07 -7.34 10.68
CA VAL A 199 21.45 -7.73 11.02
C VAL A 199 22.19 -6.52 11.60
N VAL A 200 22.63 -6.64 12.85
CA VAL A 200 23.40 -5.61 13.56
C VAL A 200 24.79 -6.12 13.90
N ASP A 201 25.79 -5.24 13.93
CA ASP A 201 27.12 -5.59 14.41
C ASP A 201 27.11 -5.75 15.93
N GLY A 202 27.32 -6.98 16.41
CA GLY A 202 27.46 -7.30 17.83
C GLY A 202 28.89 -7.08 18.36
N GLY A 203 29.77 -6.45 17.59
CA GLY A 203 31.15 -6.16 17.99
C GLY A 203 31.97 -7.43 18.14
N SER A 204 32.44 -7.73 19.36
CA SER A 204 33.27 -8.92 19.63
C SER A 204 32.56 -10.24 19.38
N ASP A 205 31.23 -10.23 19.41
CA ASP A 205 30.39 -11.44 19.26
C ASP A 205 29.96 -11.67 17.80
N GLY A 206 30.39 -10.80 16.88
CA GLY A 206 30.01 -10.85 15.47
C GLY A 206 28.59 -10.35 15.19
N ALA A 207 28.13 -10.51 13.95
CA ALA A 207 26.81 -10.07 13.53
C ALA A 207 25.68 -10.80 14.28
N GLN A 208 24.68 -10.06 14.76
CA GLN A 208 23.52 -10.58 15.49
C GLN A 208 22.22 -10.27 14.76
N VAL A 209 21.21 -11.13 14.96
CA VAL A 209 19.86 -10.89 14.43
C VAL A 209 19.09 -9.98 15.38
N TYR A 210 18.58 -8.87 14.85
CA TYR A 210 17.78 -7.89 15.57
C TYR A 210 16.29 -8.04 15.26
N PHE A 211 15.48 -8.12 16.32
CA PHE A 211 14.03 -8.07 16.25
C PHE A 211 13.50 -6.97 17.17
N GLY A 212 13.08 -5.85 16.58
CA GLY A 212 12.46 -4.75 17.32
C GLY A 212 12.14 -3.53 16.47
N PRO A 213 11.61 -2.47 17.09
CA PRO A 213 11.29 -1.21 16.42
C PRO A 213 12.52 -0.58 15.75
N SER A 214 12.33 -0.09 14.53
CA SER A 214 13.35 0.67 13.79
C SER A 214 12.71 1.91 13.18
N ASP A 215 13.47 2.98 13.04
CA ASP A 215 13.08 4.17 12.30
C ASP A 215 13.80 4.31 10.95
N PHE A 216 14.64 3.34 10.59
CA PHE A 216 15.44 3.38 9.36
C PHE A 216 14.53 3.41 8.12
N GLY A 217 14.52 4.55 7.43
CA GLY A 217 13.66 4.79 6.26
C GLY A 217 12.18 5.02 6.59
N LEU A 218 11.84 5.26 7.85
CA LEU A 218 10.47 5.57 8.30
C LEU A 218 9.91 6.80 7.56
N TYR A 219 10.66 7.91 7.58
CA TYR A 219 10.22 9.13 6.90
C TYR A 219 9.98 8.88 5.41
N HIS A 220 10.90 8.17 4.75
CA HIS A 220 10.76 7.86 3.33
C HIS A 220 9.50 7.02 3.05
N ALA A 221 9.22 5.98 3.83
CA ALA A 221 8.00 5.20 3.68
C ALA A 221 6.73 6.07 3.89
N LEU A 222 6.73 6.92 4.92
CA LEU A 222 5.59 7.79 5.23
C LEU A 222 5.35 8.83 4.14
N ARG A 223 6.42 9.50 3.69
CA ARG A 223 6.43 10.50 2.62
C ARG A 223 5.95 9.92 1.31
N THR A 224 6.45 8.74 0.93
CA THR A 224 6.02 8.04 -0.28
C THR A 224 4.54 7.65 -0.21
N GLY A 225 4.07 7.15 0.94
CA GLY A 225 2.65 6.88 1.18
C GLY A 225 1.79 8.14 1.07
N ALA A 226 2.25 9.27 1.61
CA ALA A 226 1.56 10.55 1.53
C ALA A 226 1.47 11.06 0.08
N THR A 227 2.56 10.97 -0.69
CA THR A 227 2.57 11.30 -2.12
C THR A 227 1.55 10.46 -2.88
N ALA A 228 1.55 9.14 -2.65
CA ALA A 228 0.64 8.23 -3.35
C ALA A 228 -0.83 8.52 -3.02
N ILE A 229 -1.16 8.76 -1.75
CA ILE A 229 -2.55 9.01 -1.35
C ILE A 229 -3.06 10.38 -1.78
N LEU A 230 -2.20 11.41 -1.81
CA LEU A 230 -2.57 12.72 -2.37
C LEU A 230 -2.85 12.64 -3.88
N THR A 231 -2.05 11.86 -4.63
CA THR A 231 -2.35 11.55 -6.03
C THR A 231 -3.64 10.72 -6.19
N ALA A 232 -3.97 9.87 -5.22
CA ALA A 232 -5.25 9.16 -5.22
C ALA A 232 -6.44 10.12 -5.03
N VAL A 233 -6.31 11.18 -4.23
CA VAL A 233 -7.33 12.24 -4.13
C VAL A 233 -7.52 12.94 -5.47
N GLU A 234 -6.44 13.25 -6.20
CA GLU A 234 -6.54 13.84 -7.55
C GLU A 234 -7.29 12.90 -8.51
N ALA A 235 -6.99 11.59 -8.47
CA ALA A 235 -7.70 10.59 -9.26
C ALA A 235 -9.18 10.48 -8.88
N LEU A 236 -9.52 10.57 -7.59
CA LEU A 236 -10.91 10.59 -7.13
C LEU A 236 -11.65 11.81 -7.67
N ARG A 237 -11.07 13.01 -7.50
CA ARG A 237 -11.64 14.27 -7.97
C ARG A 237 -11.76 14.33 -9.49
N HIS A 238 -10.92 13.61 -10.22
CA HIS A 238 -11.07 13.45 -11.67
C HIS A 238 -12.33 12.65 -12.04
N ALA A 239 -12.60 11.53 -11.35
CA ALA A 239 -13.80 10.72 -11.57
C ALA A 239 -15.08 11.34 -10.99
N TYR A 240 -14.95 12.10 -9.90
CA TYR A 240 -16.01 12.81 -9.19
C TYR A 240 -15.66 14.31 -9.09
N PRO A 241 -15.89 15.08 -10.17
CA PRO A 241 -15.54 16.50 -10.18
C PRO A 241 -16.20 17.26 -9.03
N SER A 242 -15.37 17.79 -8.15
CA SER A 242 -15.73 18.72 -7.08
C SER A 242 -15.06 20.07 -7.30
N ALA A 243 -15.38 21.07 -6.48
CA ALA A 243 -14.73 22.38 -6.59
C ALA A 243 -13.21 22.23 -6.41
N PRO A 244 -12.38 22.90 -7.22
CA PRO A 244 -10.93 22.84 -7.06
C PRO A 244 -10.54 23.39 -5.68
N GLY A 245 -9.71 22.64 -4.96
CA GLY A 245 -9.14 23.02 -3.68
C GLY A 245 -7.62 23.18 -3.78
N GLU A 246 -7.08 24.20 -3.12
CA GLU A 246 -5.62 24.39 -2.97
C GLU A 246 -5.02 23.47 -1.88
N ASP A 247 -5.85 22.72 -1.18
CA ASP A 247 -5.50 21.84 -0.06
C ASP A 247 -4.45 20.78 -0.41
N ILE A 248 -4.56 20.15 -1.58
CA ILE A 248 -3.57 19.15 -2.03
C ILE A 248 -2.21 19.83 -2.21
N MET A 249 -2.18 21.02 -2.82
CA MET A 249 -0.95 21.78 -3.05
C MET A 249 -0.32 22.24 -1.75
N GLN A 250 -1.14 22.73 -0.81
CA GLN A 250 -0.68 23.11 0.53
C GLN A 250 -0.07 21.92 1.27
N LEU A 251 -0.70 20.75 1.22
CA LEU A 251 -0.15 19.53 1.84
C LEU A 251 1.13 19.05 1.16
N ARG A 252 1.22 19.12 -0.18
CA ARG A 252 2.47 18.81 -0.90
C ARG A 252 3.61 19.73 -0.45
N ASN A 253 3.35 21.03 -0.34
CA ASN A 253 4.34 22.00 0.14
C ASN A 253 4.78 21.73 1.59
N ILE A 254 3.84 21.31 2.47
CA ILE A 254 4.18 20.91 3.85
C ILE A 254 5.15 19.73 3.82
N TRP A 255 4.85 18.68 3.05
CA TRP A 255 5.73 17.53 2.91
C TRP A 255 7.09 17.90 2.31
N GLU A 256 7.13 18.72 1.27
CA GLU A 256 8.37 19.21 0.67
C GLU A 256 9.22 19.99 1.66
N SER A 257 8.62 20.82 2.52
CA SER A 257 9.35 21.54 3.57
C SER A 257 9.99 20.61 4.63
N HIS A 258 9.52 19.37 4.73
CA HIS A 258 10.09 18.36 5.60
C HIS A 258 11.20 17.56 4.91
N ASP A 259 11.21 17.49 3.58
CA ASP A 259 12.19 16.72 2.82
C ASP A 259 13.62 17.20 3.11
N ASP A 260 13.85 18.51 3.19
CA ASP A 260 15.17 19.06 3.54
C ASP A 260 15.64 18.64 4.95
N ASN A 261 14.71 18.53 5.90
CA ASN A 261 15.03 18.19 7.28
C ASN A 261 15.36 16.69 7.46
N PHE A 262 14.73 15.82 6.68
CA PHE A 262 14.89 14.36 6.83
C PHE A 262 15.81 13.72 5.77
N TYR A 263 16.02 14.37 4.62
CA TYR A 263 16.96 13.93 3.59
C TYR A 263 18.23 14.77 3.49
N GLY A 264 18.21 16.04 3.92
CA GLY A 264 19.35 16.95 3.85
C GLY A 264 20.55 16.55 4.72
N GLY A 265 20.41 15.56 5.60
CA GLY A 265 21.51 14.99 6.40
C GLY A 265 22.38 13.96 5.68
N ILE A 266 22.11 13.63 4.41
CA ILE A 266 22.87 12.63 3.63
C ILE A 266 24.09 13.24 2.92
N GLU A 267 24.33 14.56 3.03
CA GLU A 267 25.59 15.17 2.62
C GLU A 267 26.67 14.98 3.71
N GLY A 268 27.35 13.82 3.76
CA GLY A 268 28.46 13.69 4.72
C GLY A 268 29.12 12.35 4.99
N THR A 269 28.85 11.28 4.23
CA THR A 269 29.62 10.03 4.37
C THR A 269 30.03 9.50 3.00
N GLU A 270 31.13 10.07 2.47
CA GLU A 270 32.07 9.37 1.59
C GLU A 270 33.09 8.60 2.43
#